data_AF-A0AAN8DRU2-F1
#
_entry.id   AF-A0AAN8DRU2-F1
#
_cell.length_a   1.000
_cell.length_b   1.000
_cell.length_c   1.000
_cell.angle_alpha   90.00
_cell.angle_beta   90.00
_cell.angle_gamma   90.00
#
_symmetry.space_group_name_H-M   'P 1'
#
loop_
_entity.id
_entity.type
_entity.pdbx_description
1 polymer ?
#
loop_
_entity_poly.entity_id
_entity_poly.type
_entity_poly.pdbx_seq_one_letter_code
_entity_poly.pdbx_strand_id
1 'polypeptide(L)'
;MATVADLKGEQPASFYLKVTVALEGSYRCRATTGGSKAVSNSIKLTVVTPASNTRVTSQPYPPVAYEGSCIELSCSTTKGSHLSYTWFLNKK
;
A
#
# COMPACT_ATOMS: atom_id res chain seq x y z
N MET A 1 8.34 -20.59 -4.39
CA MET A 1 9.00 -21.71 -3.69
C MET A 1 8.13 -22.07 -2.51
N ALA A 2 7.55 -23.27 -2.50
CA ALA A 2 6.76 -23.76 -1.38
C ALA A 2 7.70 -24.46 -0.40
N THR A 3 7.92 -23.87 0.78
CA THR A 3 8.61 -24.52 1.88
C THR A 3 7.64 -25.52 2.51
N VAL A 4 7.89 -26.81 2.29
CA VAL A 4 7.25 -27.89 3.04
C VAL A 4 8.03 -28.06 4.33
N ALA A 5 7.45 -27.65 5.46
CA ALA A 5 7.95 -28.00 6.79
C ALA A 5 7.05 -29.11 7.33
N ASP A 6 7.62 -30.29 7.56
CA ASP A 6 6.96 -31.37 8.30
C ASP A 6 6.93 -30.96 9.78
N LEU A 7 5.84 -30.29 10.17
CA LEU A 7 5.63 -29.83 11.55
C LEU A 7 4.86 -30.92 12.31
N LYS A 8 5.57 -31.60 13.20
CA LYS A 8 4.99 -32.58 14.14
C LYS A 8 4.19 -31.81 15.20
N GLY A 9 2.86 -31.78 15.09
CA GLY A 9 1.93 -31.30 16.14
C GLY A 9 1.37 -29.88 15.95
N GLU A 10 0.54 -29.46 16.92
CA GLU A 10 -0.26 -28.21 17.06
C GLU A 10 0.51 -26.86 16.92
N GLN A 11 1.72 -26.86 16.36
CA GLN A 11 2.49 -25.63 16.21
C GLN A 11 2.10 -24.87 14.92
N PRO A 12 1.92 -23.55 14.99
CA PRO A 12 1.61 -22.74 13.82
C PRO A 12 2.79 -22.75 12.83
N ALA A 13 2.47 -22.99 11.56
CA ALA A 13 3.43 -22.88 10.46
C ALA A 13 3.59 -21.40 10.06
N SER A 14 4.78 -20.85 10.28
CA SER A 14 5.09 -19.46 9.92
C SER A 14 5.75 -19.36 8.55
N PHE A 15 5.30 -18.38 7.74
CA PHE A 15 5.92 -18.00 6.48
C PHE A 15 6.34 -16.53 6.53
N TYR A 16 7.64 -16.28 6.42
CA TYR A 16 8.21 -14.92 6.44
C TYR A 16 8.58 -14.50 5.03
N LEU A 17 8.11 -13.33 4.61
CA LEU A 17 8.43 -12.74 3.32
C LEU A 17 8.94 -11.31 3.50
N LYS A 18 9.90 -10.92 2.66
CA LYS A 18 10.32 -9.53 2.55
C LYS A 18 9.36 -8.82 1.60
N VAL A 19 8.50 -7.97 2.16
CA VAL A 19 7.40 -7.33 1.42
C VAL A 19 7.96 -6.46 0.29
N THR A 20 7.44 -6.68 -0.92
CA THR A 20 7.64 -5.80 -2.09
C THR A 20 6.29 -5.64 -2.79
N VAL A 21 6.15 -4.63 -3.65
CA VAL A 21 4.89 -4.37 -4.38
C VAL A 21 4.43 -5.59 -5.18
N ALA A 22 5.36 -6.38 -5.72
CA ALA A 22 5.06 -7.60 -6.46
C ALA A 22 4.43 -8.72 -5.62
N LEU A 23 4.44 -8.60 -4.28
CA LEU A 23 3.85 -9.58 -3.36
C LEU A 23 2.45 -9.19 -2.90
N GLU A 24 1.88 -8.08 -3.38
CA GLU A 24 0.48 -7.73 -3.14
C GLU A 24 -0.44 -8.84 -3.70
N GLY A 25 -1.44 -9.26 -2.93
CA GLY A 25 -2.35 -10.33 -3.36
C GLY A 25 -3.05 -11.09 -2.25
N SER A 26 -3.70 -12.20 -2.61
CA SER A 26 -4.43 -13.06 -1.67
C SER A 26 -3.60 -14.27 -1.28
N TYR A 27 -3.48 -14.52 0.02
CA TYR A 27 -2.73 -15.64 0.59
C TYR A 27 -3.69 -16.64 1.22
N ARG A 28 -3.38 -17.94 1.05
CA ARG A 28 -4.09 -19.08 1.67
C ARG A 28 -3.07 -20.11 2.13
N CYS A 29 -3.37 -20.77 3.24
CA CYS A 29 -2.61 -21.92 3.72
C CYS A 29 -3.32 -23.21 3.30
N ARG A 30 -2.53 -24.24 2.98
CA ARG A 30 -3.03 -25.59 2.72
C ARG A 30 -2.29 -26.58 3.62
N ALA A 31 -3.02 -27.22 4.51
CA ALA A 31 -2.52 -28.30 5.35
C ALA A 31 -2.85 -29.66 4.71
N THR A 32 -1.93 -30.62 4.81
CA THR A 32 -2.11 -31.97 4.26
C THR A 32 -1.70 -33.02 5.27
N THR A 33 -2.52 -34.05 5.46
CA THR A 33 -2.24 -35.16 6.40
C THR A 33 -2.74 -36.47 5.79
N GLY A 34 -1.85 -37.45 5.59
CA GLY A 34 -2.23 -38.83 5.22
C GLY A 34 -3.23 -38.93 4.06
N GLY A 35 -3.09 -38.10 3.02
CA GLY A 35 -4.00 -38.05 1.85
C GLY A 35 -5.13 -37.02 1.93
N SER A 36 -5.46 -36.51 3.12
CA SER A 36 -6.44 -35.44 3.32
C SER A 36 -5.83 -34.05 3.13
N LYS A 37 -6.63 -33.09 2.68
CA LYS A 37 -6.22 -31.68 2.48
C LYS A 37 -7.27 -30.74 3.05
N ALA A 38 -6.83 -29.72 3.78
CA ALA A 38 -7.65 -28.61 4.24
C ALA A 38 -7.04 -27.29 3.76
N VAL A 39 -7.89 -26.34 3.34
CA VAL A 39 -7.47 -25.01 2.86
C VAL A 39 -8.07 -23.96 3.78
N SER A 40 -7.26 -22.98 4.19
CA SER A 40 -7.70 -21.89 5.05
C SER A 40 -8.59 -20.88 4.31
N ASN A 41 -9.17 -19.95 5.06
CA ASN A 41 -9.66 -18.69 4.51
C ASN A 41 -8.53 -17.91 3.80
N SER A 42 -8.91 -16.98 2.93
CA SER A 42 -7.97 -16.03 2.33
C SER A 42 -7.77 -14.79 3.17
N ILE A 43 -6.53 -14.31 3.21
CA ILE A 43 -6.18 -12.96 3.65
C ILE A 43 -5.66 -12.16 2.45
N LYS A 44 -6.01 -10.87 2.37
CA LYS A 44 -5.50 -9.97 1.33
C LYS A 44 -4.37 -9.13 1.90
N LEU A 45 -3.18 -9.26 1.35
CA LEU A 45 -2.06 -8.36 1.61
C LEU A 45 -2.16 -7.19 0.64
N THR A 46 -2.15 -5.97 1.17
CA THR A 46 -2.05 -4.72 0.41
C THR A 46 -0.74 -4.05 0.76
N VAL A 47 0.01 -3.61 -0.25
CA VAL A 47 1.35 -3.04 -0.06
C VAL A 47 1.28 -1.52 -0.18
N VAL A 48 1.65 -0.83 0.91
CA VAL A 48 1.72 0.63 0.93
C VAL A 48 3.09 1.08 0.43
N THR A 49 3.11 1.99 -0.53
CA THR A 49 4.34 2.56 -1.08
C THR A 49 4.50 4.01 -0.64
N PRO A 50 5.72 4.43 -0.27
CA PRO A 50 5.96 5.78 0.21
C PRO A 50 5.66 6.81 -0.89
N ALA A 51 5.03 7.91 -0.47
CA ALA A 51 4.78 9.05 -1.34
C ALA A 51 6.12 9.65 -1.82
N SER A 52 6.24 9.95 -3.10
CA SER A 52 7.43 10.60 -3.66
C SER A 52 7.07 11.43 -4.90
N ASN A 53 7.91 12.44 -5.18
CA ASN A 53 7.70 13.43 -6.23
C ASN A 53 6.38 14.21 -6.06
N THR A 54 6.10 14.67 -4.85
CA THR A 54 4.95 15.56 -4.58
C THR A 54 5.26 16.98 -5.02
N ARG A 55 4.38 17.58 -5.83
CA ARG A 55 4.51 18.94 -6.33
C ARG A 55 3.17 19.67 -6.28
N VAL A 56 3.25 20.97 -5.96
CA VAL A 56 2.13 21.90 -6.06
C VAL A 56 2.22 22.67 -7.37
N THR A 57 1.08 22.81 -8.05
CA THR A 57 0.90 23.65 -9.23
C THR A 57 -0.25 24.63 -8.99
N SER A 58 -0.26 25.72 -9.75
CA SER A 58 -1.30 26.75 -9.65
C SER A 58 -1.90 27.07 -11.02
N GLN A 59 -3.17 27.47 -11.02
CA GLN A 59 -3.83 28.06 -12.17
C GLN A 59 -4.52 29.39 -11.76
N PRO A 60 -4.09 30.55 -12.30
CA PRO A 60 -3.05 30.74 -13.30
C PRO A 60 -1.61 30.49 -12.79
N TYR A 61 -0.69 30.35 -13.74
CA TYR A 61 0.76 30.32 -13.50
C TYR A 61 1.41 31.50 -14.26
N PRO A 62 2.16 32.39 -13.59
CA PRO A 62 2.50 32.39 -12.17
C PRO A 62 1.28 32.62 -11.26
N PRO A 63 1.33 32.21 -9.97
CA PRO A 63 0.24 32.35 -9.00
C PRO A 63 0.06 33.81 -8.56
N VAL A 64 -0.33 34.68 -9.49
CA VAL A 64 -0.58 36.10 -9.26
C VAL A 64 -2.04 36.38 -9.60
N ALA A 65 -2.78 36.89 -8.63
CA ALA A 65 -4.20 37.19 -8.77
C ALA A 65 -4.55 38.46 -7.97
N TYR A 66 -5.54 39.20 -8.44
CA TYR A 66 -6.07 40.37 -7.73
C TYR A 66 -6.97 39.94 -6.57
N GLU A 67 -7.19 40.83 -5.60
CA GLU A 67 -8.16 40.61 -4.54
C GLU A 67 -9.55 40.28 -5.12
N GLY A 68 -10.23 39.28 -4.55
CA GLY A 68 -11.52 38.78 -5.04
C GLY A 68 -11.42 37.81 -6.22
N SER A 69 -10.23 37.58 -6.78
CA SER A 69 -10.03 36.56 -7.82
C SER A 69 -9.89 35.16 -7.21
N CYS A 70 -10.31 34.15 -7.97
CA CYS A 70 -10.12 32.75 -7.60
C CYS A 70 -8.80 32.21 -8.18
N ILE A 71 -8.06 31.43 -7.38
CA ILE A 71 -6.88 30.69 -7.83
C ILE A 71 -7.07 29.21 -7.49
N GLU A 72 -6.73 28.33 -8.42
CA GLU A 72 -6.72 26.90 -8.18
C GLU A 72 -5.30 26.45 -7.80
N LEU A 73 -5.17 25.74 -6.68
CA LEU A 73 -3.93 25.07 -6.28
C LEU A 73 -4.15 23.56 -6.37
N SER A 74 -3.30 22.87 -7.12
CA SER A 74 -3.36 21.42 -7.29
C SER A 74 -2.11 20.79 -6.68
N CYS A 75 -2.27 19.77 -5.85
CA CYS A 75 -1.16 18.97 -5.31
C CYS A 75 -1.18 17.60 -6.00
N SER A 76 -0.06 17.23 -6.59
CA SER A 76 0.08 15.96 -7.32
C SER A 76 1.30 15.19 -6.82
N THR A 77 1.16 13.89 -6.67
CA THR A 77 2.23 12.99 -6.24
C THR A 77 2.38 11.87 -7.28
N THR A 78 3.57 11.72 -7.85
CA THR A 78 3.80 10.75 -8.94
C THR A 78 3.97 9.31 -8.46
N LYS A 79 4.37 9.10 -7.20
CA LYS A 79 4.59 7.75 -6.63
C LYS A 79 3.99 7.66 -5.24
N GLY A 80 3.36 6.53 -4.93
CA GLY A 80 2.82 6.22 -3.62
C GLY A 80 1.45 5.53 -3.72
N SER A 81 1.02 4.89 -2.64
CA SER A 81 -0.33 4.34 -2.52
C SER A 81 -0.95 4.79 -1.21
N HIS A 82 -2.29 4.80 -1.14
CA HIS A 82 -3.02 5.32 0.02
C HIS A 82 -2.66 6.78 0.36
N LEU A 83 -2.59 7.62 -0.68
CA LEU A 83 -2.21 9.02 -0.54
C LEU A 83 -3.32 9.83 0.13
N SER A 84 -2.93 10.69 1.05
CA SER A 84 -3.79 11.72 1.64
C SER A 84 -3.11 13.07 1.48
N TYR A 85 -3.88 14.08 1.09
CA TYR A 85 -3.37 15.44 0.84
C TYR A 85 -3.88 16.38 1.92
N THR A 86 -2.96 17.10 2.56
CA THR A 86 -3.28 18.14 3.53
C THR A 86 -2.63 19.44 3.07
N TRP A 87 -3.44 20.51 3.03
CA TRP A 87 -2.98 21.84 2.65
C TRP A 87 -2.64 22.65 3.88
N PHE A 88 -1.53 23.39 3.82
CA PHE A 88 -1.05 24.24 4.90
C PHE A 88 -0.89 25.66 4.39
N LEU A 89 -1.46 26.62 5.12
CA LEU A 89 -1.21 28.05 4.93
C LEU A 89 -0.26 28.52 6.05
N ASN A 90 0.90 29.09 5.67
CA ASN A 90 1.85 29.70 6.62
C ASN A 90 2.36 28.79 7.76
N LYS A 91 2.72 27.53 7.46
CA LYS A 91 3.36 26.55 8.38
C LYS A 91 2.96 26.76 9.85
N LYS A 92 1.85 26.16 10.28
CA LYS A 92 1.74 25.67 11.65
C LYS A 92 1.55 24.17 11.61
#